data_AF-A0A956PR87-F1
#
_entry.id   AF-A0A956PR87-F1
#
_cell.length_a   1.000
_cell.length_b   1.000
_cell.length_c   1.000
_cell.angle_alpha   90.00
_cell.angle_beta   90.00
_cell.angle_gamma   90.00
#
_symmetry.space_group_name_H-M   'P 1'
#
loop_
_entity.id
_entity.type
_entity.pdbx_description
1 polymer ?
#
loop_
_entity_poly.entity_id
_entity_poly.type
_entity_poly.pdbx_seq_one_letter_code
_entity_poly.pdbx_strand_id
1 'polypeptide(L)'
;MHIRPNAVTSFAPRYRGVFPRPEEKTPVADSVSLSAQEKPSRSLLRSLTTEVFYWTRRAALTLAAPFASLLGMGLGSSPAGLTGADQLHRRGIDGRGTRVAVIDQAFTQFGAGQEDVLGVYQTRDKVFNPGLEKAKYIPGQEAATRKKPISTHGNAMSAIITGESRGLHGVAPGAQLIGISAIDDRQVLQPQLFVEALEWVVQNHREQNIKAVSASVNYKNPSPEQREKVQQQVDYLKEQGVAVVVAAGNRGPEPDTVMFPADLKNVISVGASTPGWLAGTWDDRVESYSSRGGETLSGPTLLAPGGSVFTKDGHGSVDLTSGSSNSAPMVAGAFALLTQGFPSATYQQKLDALTSTALPITGERKEEGHG
;
A
#
# COMPACT_ATOMS: atom_id res chain seq x y z
N MET A 1 -52.46 -42.46 -11.06
CA MET A 1 -53.33 -42.88 -9.95
C MET A 1 -52.61 -42.44 -8.67
N HIS A 2 -52.89 -41.23 -8.15
CA HIS A 2 -53.83 -41.02 -7.03
C HIS A 2 -53.36 -41.80 -5.78
N ILE A 3 -53.05 -41.24 -4.60
CA ILE A 3 -53.61 -40.10 -3.86
C ILE A 3 -52.69 -39.89 -2.62
N ARG A 4 -52.49 -38.65 -2.14
CA ARG A 4 -51.94 -38.33 -0.78
C ARG A 4 -53.03 -38.61 0.30
N PRO A 5 -53.21 -37.80 1.34
CA PRO A 5 -52.48 -37.61 2.60
C PRO A 5 -53.26 -38.27 3.78
N ASN A 6 -52.83 -38.08 5.03
CA ASN A 6 -53.74 -37.56 6.08
C ASN A 6 -53.03 -37.21 7.40
N ALA A 7 -53.57 -36.15 8.00
CA ALA A 7 -53.26 -35.54 9.28
C ALA A 7 -54.00 -36.25 10.44
N VAL A 8 -54.24 -35.51 11.54
CA VAL A 8 -55.13 -35.77 12.72
C VAL A 8 -54.31 -36.36 13.90
N THR A 9 -54.29 -35.86 15.16
CA THR A 9 -55.13 -34.89 15.92
C THR A 9 -54.45 -34.40 17.22
N SER A 10 -54.88 -33.21 17.64
CA SER A 10 -55.05 -32.63 18.98
C SER A 10 -54.68 -33.43 20.25
N PHE A 11 -54.06 -32.76 21.23
CA PHE A 11 -54.62 -32.59 22.59
C PHE A 11 -53.90 -31.43 23.31
N ALA A 12 -54.66 -30.47 23.83
CA ALA A 12 -54.20 -29.47 24.80
C ALA A 12 -54.65 -29.90 26.21
N PRO A 13 -53.97 -29.39 27.26
CA PRO A 13 -54.75 -28.64 28.24
C PRO A 13 -54.13 -27.29 28.62
N ARG A 14 -55.05 -26.41 29.00
CA ARG A 14 -54.87 -25.03 29.45
C ARG A 14 -54.22 -24.98 30.83
N TYR A 15 -53.33 -24.01 31.05
CA TYR A 15 -53.24 -23.30 32.32
C TYR A 15 -53.17 -21.79 32.07
N ARG A 16 -54.20 -21.08 32.57
CA ARG A 16 -54.27 -19.63 32.73
C ARG A 16 -53.52 -19.26 34.00
N GLY A 17 -52.74 -18.19 33.95
CA GLY A 17 -52.15 -17.59 35.15
C GLY A 17 -51.42 -16.28 34.88
N VAL A 18 -52.19 -15.20 34.78
CA VAL A 18 -51.90 -13.84 35.30
C VAL A 18 -50.61 -13.13 34.82
N PHE A 19 -50.78 -12.11 33.96
CA PHE A 19 -49.81 -11.03 33.70
C PHE A 19 -49.64 -10.12 34.94
N PRO A 20 -48.48 -9.45 35.08
CA PRO A 20 -48.43 -8.08 34.59
C PRO A 20 -47.24 -7.79 33.67
N ARG A 21 -47.51 -6.94 32.67
CA ARG A 21 -46.55 -6.37 31.72
C ARG A 21 -45.50 -5.51 32.46
N PRO A 22 -44.22 -5.52 32.05
CA PRO A 22 -43.37 -4.36 32.20
C PRO A 22 -43.71 -3.38 31.08
N GLU A 23 -44.09 -2.16 31.46
CA GLU A 23 -44.30 -1.03 30.58
C GLU A 23 -43.07 -0.76 29.72
N GLU A 24 -43.29 -0.78 28.42
CA GLU A 24 -42.40 -0.24 27.40
C GLU A 24 -42.35 1.29 27.57
N LYS A 25 -41.38 1.79 28.34
CA LYS A 25 -41.05 3.22 28.36
C LYS A 25 -40.06 3.50 27.25
N THR A 26 -40.58 3.68 26.03
CA THR A 26 -39.90 4.47 25.00
C THR A 26 -39.61 5.86 25.58
N PRO A 27 -38.36 6.35 25.59
CA PRO A 27 -38.09 7.74 25.89
C PRO A 27 -38.73 8.58 24.76
N VAL A 28 -39.75 9.35 25.13
CA VAL A 28 -40.25 10.46 24.32
C VAL A 28 -39.07 11.40 24.13
N ALA A 29 -38.64 11.57 22.89
CA ALA A 29 -37.68 12.59 22.54
C ALA A 29 -38.33 13.96 22.82
N ASP A 30 -37.89 14.62 23.89
CA ASP A 30 -38.14 16.04 24.06
C ASP A 30 -37.57 16.76 22.84
N SER A 31 -38.46 17.36 22.06
CA SER A 31 -38.11 18.22 20.94
C SER A 31 -37.45 19.49 21.50
N VAL A 32 -36.13 19.43 21.70
CA VAL A 32 -35.31 20.62 21.90
C VAL A 32 -35.26 21.35 20.56
N SER A 33 -36.00 22.46 20.47
CA SER A 33 -35.86 23.43 19.39
C SER A 33 -34.46 24.04 19.47
N LEU A 34 -33.52 23.50 18.68
CA LEU A 34 -32.20 24.09 18.50
C LEU A 34 -32.33 25.32 17.60
N SER A 35 -32.26 26.48 18.24
CA SER A 35 -31.99 27.77 17.63
C SER A 35 -30.79 27.68 16.68
N ALA A 36 -30.98 28.15 15.45
CA ALA A 36 -29.96 28.18 14.42
C ALA A 36 -28.85 29.18 14.76
N GLN A 37 -27.80 28.72 15.44
CA GLN A 37 -26.45 29.31 15.41
C GLN A 37 -25.49 28.44 16.22
N GLU A 38 -24.83 27.48 15.55
CA GLU A 38 -23.42 27.10 15.76
C GLU A 38 -23.10 25.91 14.85
N LYS A 39 -22.13 26.06 13.94
CA LYS A 39 -21.63 24.95 13.12
C LYS A 39 -20.87 24.00 14.04
N PRO A 40 -21.16 22.68 14.03
CA PRO A 40 -20.38 21.72 14.82
C PRO A 40 -18.92 21.76 14.36
N SER A 41 -18.00 21.80 15.33
CA SER A 41 -16.56 21.86 15.06
C SER A 41 -16.11 20.59 14.34
N ARG A 42 -15.13 20.73 13.42
CA ARG A 42 -14.57 19.63 12.62
C ARG A 42 -14.03 18.47 13.48
N SER A 43 -13.72 18.68 14.75
CA SER A 43 -13.26 17.64 15.69
C SER A 43 -14.38 16.71 16.14
N LEU A 44 -15.58 17.23 16.35
CA LEU A 44 -16.73 16.46 16.85
C LEU A 44 -17.36 15.58 15.76
N LEU A 45 -17.33 16.06 14.51
CA LEU A 45 -17.71 15.25 13.35
C LEU A 45 -16.65 14.19 13.01
N ARG A 46 -15.35 14.47 13.22
CA ARG A 46 -14.28 13.47 13.07
C ARG A 46 -14.35 12.38 14.13
N SER A 47 -14.66 12.70 15.39
CA SER A 47 -14.73 11.68 16.46
C SER A 47 -15.90 10.72 16.25
N LEU A 48 -17.08 11.22 15.87
CA LEU A 48 -18.26 10.39 15.67
C LEU A 48 -18.14 9.45 14.46
N THR A 49 -17.48 9.88 13.37
CA THR A 49 -17.23 8.99 12.22
C THR A 49 -16.11 7.99 12.49
N THR A 50 -15.09 8.34 13.27
CA THR A 50 -13.95 7.43 13.53
C THR A 50 -14.31 6.37 14.57
N GLU A 51 -15.03 6.74 15.64
CA GLU A 51 -15.53 5.81 16.66
C GLU A 51 -16.52 4.79 16.06
N VAL A 52 -17.52 5.24 15.30
CA VAL A 52 -18.53 4.32 14.72
C VAL A 52 -17.90 3.35 13.72
N PHE A 53 -16.87 3.77 12.97
CA PHE A 53 -16.12 2.88 12.08
C PHE A 53 -15.19 1.91 12.83
N TYR A 54 -14.57 2.35 13.92
CA TYR A 54 -13.75 1.49 14.79
C TYR A 54 -14.59 0.41 15.47
N TRP A 55 -15.78 0.76 15.98
CA TRP A 55 -16.70 -0.18 16.62
C TRP A 55 -17.36 -1.16 15.65
N THR A 56 -17.67 -0.74 14.42
CA THR A 56 -18.21 -1.64 13.39
C THR A 56 -17.18 -2.66 12.88
N ARG A 57 -15.89 -2.30 12.78
CA ARG A 57 -14.80 -3.26 12.55
C ARG A 57 -14.61 -4.22 13.74
N ARG A 58 -14.71 -3.72 14.98
CA ARG A 58 -14.61 -4.54 16.20
C ARG A 58 -15.69 -5.61 16.30
N ALA A 59 -16.96 -5.27 16.06
CA ALA A 59 -18.08 -6.21 16.15
C ALA A 59 -17.98 -7.34 15.10
N ALA A 60 -17.49 -7.03 13.90
CA ALA A 60 -17.26 -8.03 12.86
C ALA A 60 -16.12 -9.00 13.20
N LEU A 61 -15.08 -8.54 13.91
CA LEU A 61 -13.90 -9.34 14.29
C LEU A 61 -14.14 -10.25 15.51
N THR A 62 -15.03 -9.86 16.45
CA THR A 62 -15.30 -10.69 17.65
C THR A 62 -16.08 -11.97 17.34
N LEU A 63 -16.79 -12.02 16.20
CA LEU A 63 -17.56 -13.19 15.77
C LEU A 63 -16.82 -14.11 14.79
N ALA A 64 -15.69 -13.69 14.22
CA ALA A 64 -14.97 -14.43 13.16
C ALA A 64 -13.71 -15.17 13.63
N ALA A 65 -13.24 -14.92 14.85
CA ALA A 65 -11.99 -15.47 15.38
C ALA A 65 -11.87 -17.02 15.38
N PRO A 66 -12.94 -17.83 15.55
CA PRO A 66 -12.79 -19.29 15.49
C PRO A 66 -12.82 -19.90 14.08
N PHE A 67 -13.05 -19.11 13.02
CA PHE A 67 -13.14 -19.62 11.63
C PHE A 67 -11.97 -19.21 10.72
N ALA A 68 -11.14 -18.24 11.12
CA ALA A 68 -10.06 -17.68 10.30
C ALA A 68 -8.92 -18.68 9.98
N SER A 69 -8.80 -19.78 10.73
CA SER A 69 -7.72 -20.76 10.54
C SER A 69 -8.00 -21.81 9.45
N LEU A 70 -9.21 -21.86 8.88
CA LEU A 70 -9.63 -22.93 7.97
C LEU A 70 -10.10 -22.46 6.58
N LEU A 71 -10.16 -21.16 6.33
CA LEU A 71 -10.39 -20.56 5.01
C LEU A 71 -9.25 -19.56 4.75
N GLY A 72 -8.29 -19.95 3.91
CA GLY A 72 -7.14 -19.12 3.57
C GLY A 72 -7.54 -17.71 3.14
N MET A 73 -6.77 -16.72 3.61
CA MET A 73 -6.78 -15.33 3.17
C MET A 73 -8.17 -14.66 3.18
N GLY A 74 -8.57 -14.17 4.35
CA GLY A 74 -9.67 -13.22 4.48
C GLY A 74 -9.54 -12.50 5.82
N LEU A 75 -9.65 -11.16 5.79
CA LEU A 75 -9.54 -10.17 6.89
C LEU A 75 -8.20 -9.38 6.93
N GLY A 76 -8.03 -8.44 5.99
CA GLY A 76 -7.26 -7.21 6.24
C GLY A 76 -5.73 -7.25 6.11
N SER A 77 -5.11 -8.39 5.81
CA SER A 77 -3.63 -8.51 5.72
C SER A 77 -3.03 -8.26 4.33
N SER A 78 -3.85 -8.06 3.29
CA SER A 78 -3.36 -7.67 1.97
C SER A 78 -2.93 -6.20 1.94
N PRO A 79 -2.04 -5.78 1.01
CA PRO A 79 -1.69 -4.37 0.84
C PRO A 79 -2.90 -3.41 0.78
N ALA A 80 -3.96 -3.80 0.06
CA ALA A 80 -5.20 -3.03 0.00
C ALA A 80 -5.90 -2.92 1.37
N GLY A 81 -5.94 -4.01 2.13
CA GLY A 81 -6.58 -4.04 3.45
C GLY A 81 -5.79 -3.27 4.51
N LEU A 82 -4.45 -3.34 4.45
CA LEU A 82 -3.53 -2.66 5.37
C LEU A 82 -3.59 -1.14 5.23
N THR A 83 -3.80 -0.66 4.00
CA THR A 83 -3.88 0.79 3.70
C THR A 83 -5.31 1.33 3.67
N GLY A 84 -6.32 0.47 3.70
CA GLY A 84 -7.72 0.84 3.50
C GLY A 84 -8.11 1.16 2.05
N ALA A 85 -7.23 0.89 1.08
CA ALA A 85 -7.50 1.07 -0.34
C ALA A 85 -8.66 0.22 -0.85
N ASP A 86 -8.96 -0.89 -0.19
CA ASP A 86 -10.14 -1.73 -0.46
C ASP A 86 -11.47 -0.92 -0.41
N GLN A 87 -11.52 0.13 0.41
CA GLN A 87 -12.67 1.05 0.48
C GLN A 87 -12.84 1.88 -0.80
N LEU A 88 -11.75 2.25 -1.45
CA LEU A 88 -11.76 2.96 -2.72
C LEU A 88 -12.09 2.02 -3.88
N HIS A 89 -11.57 0.78 -3.85
CA HIS A 89 -11.88 -0.23 -4.86
C HIS A 89 -13.39 -0.49 -4.94
N ARG A 90 -14.08 -0.58 -3.79
CA ARG A 90 -15.56 -0.71 -3.72
C ARG A 90 -16.33 0.45 -4.36
N ARG A 91 -15.67 1.58 -4.60
CA ARG A 91 -16.23 2.76 -5.29
C ARG A 91 -15.79 2.87 -6.75
N GLY A 92 -15.13 1.83 -7.28
CA GLY A 92 -14.59 1.81 -8.65
C GLY A 92 -13.29 2.60 -8.83
N ILE A 93 -12.62 2.97 -7.72
CA ILE A 93 -11.31 3.64 -7.73
C ILE A 93 -10.27 2.58 -7.36
N ASP A 94 -9.64 1.98 -8.37
CA ASP A 94 -8.69 0.87 -8.28
C ASP A 94 -7.33 1.17 -8.94
N GLY A 95 -7.14 2.38 -9.48
CA GLY A 95 -5.92 2.83 -10.15
C GLY A 95 -6.00 2.77 -11.69
N ARG A 96 -7.09 2.27 -12.27
CA ARG A 96 -7.24 2.15 -13.72
C ARG A 96 -7.11 3.49 -14.45
N GLY A 97 -6.40 3.46 -15.57
CA GLY A 97 -6.06 4.67 -16.35
C GLY A 97 -4.84 5.44 -15.82
N THR A 98 -4.13 4.91 -14.82
CA THR A 98 -2.85 5.45 -14.34
C THR A 98 -1.72 4.45 -14.56
N ARG A 99 -0.47 4.94 -14.58
CA ARG A 99 0.71 4.08 -14.62
C ARG A 99 1.69 4.40 -13.49
N VAL A 100 2.30 3.36 -12.92
CA VAL A 100 3.37 3.48 -11.91
C VAL A 100 4.65 2.87 -12.47
N ALA A 101 5.73 3.65 -12.49
CA ALA A 101 7.06 3.14 -12.80
C ALA A 101 7.68 2.56 -11.52
N VAL A 102 8.15 1.33 -11.57
CA VAL A 102 8.80 0.65 -10.44
C VAL A 102 10.30 0.58 -10.74
N ILE A 103 11.12 1.32 -10.01
CA ILE A 103 12.58 1.26 -10.12
C ILE A 103 13.10 0.30 -9.06
N ASP A 104 13.58 -0.86 -9.49
CA ASP A 104 13.95 -1.93 -8.58
C ASP A 104 15.01 -2.87 -9.18
N GLN A 105 15.39 -3.88 -8.40
CA GLN A 105 16.13 -5.05 -8.85
C GLN A 105 15.17 -6.06 -9.48
N ALA A 106 15.61 -6.61 -10.62
CA ALA A 106 15.12 -7.87 -11.17
C ALA A 106 13.59 -7.99 -11.31
N PHE A 107 13.13 -7.68 -12.51
CA PHE A 107 11.78 -7.95 -12.97
C PHE A 107 11.77 -9.26 -13.76
N THR A 108 11.03 -10.24 -13.28
CA THR A 108 10.77 -11.52 -13.93
C THR A 108 9.36 -11.54 -14.52
N GLN A 109 9.06 -12.54 -15.37
CA GLN A 109 7.75 -12.68 -16.01
C GLN A 109 6.61 -13.02 -15.03
N PHE A 110 6.91 -13.52 -13.82
CA PHE A 110 5.90 -13.96 -12.87
C PHE A 110 5.99 -13.07 -11.62
N GLY A 111 4.86 -12.59 -11.09
CA GLY A 111 4.83 -12.03 -9.74
C GLY A 111 4.12 -10.67 -9.59
N ALA A 112 4.11 -9.81 -10.60
CA ALA A 112 3.06 -8.79 -10.71
C ALA A 112 1.94 -9.41 -11.55
N GLY A 113 0.67 -9.01 -11.42
CA GLY A 113 -0.38 -9.48 -12.33
C GLY A 113 0.13 -9.40 -13.78
N GLN A 114 0.23 -10.54 -14.49
CA GLN A 114 0.95 -10.61 -15.77
C GLN A 114 0.35 -9.67 -16.83
N GLU A 115 -0.89 -9.22 -16.62
CA GLU A 115 -1.61 -8.32 -17.51
C GLU A 115 -1.33 -6.83 -17.23
N ASP A 116 -0.78 -6.49 -16.05
CA ASP A 116 -0.65 -5.10 -15.60
C ASP A 116 0.72 -4.50 -15.92
N VAL A 117 1.76 -5.32 -16.12
CA VAL A 117 3.10 -4.85 -16.49
C VAL A 117 3.19 -4.65 -18.00
N LEU A 118 3.28 -3.39 -18.42
CA LEU A 118 3.35 -3.03 -19.84
C LEU A 118 4.71 -3.27 -20.48
N GLY A 119 5.76 -3.40 -19.68
CA GLY A 119 7.11 -3.57 -20.19
C GLY A 119 8.18 -3.33 -19.14
N VAL A 120 9.42 -3.63 -19.52
CA VAL A 120 10.60 -3.43 -18.68
C VAL A 120 11.65 -2.64 -19.44
N TYR A 121 12.12 -1.56 -18.81
CA TYR A 121 13.31 -0.82 -19.25
C TYR A 121 14.56 -1.38 -18.56
N GLN A 122 15.57 -1.74 -19.36
CA GLN A 122 16.89 -2.13 -18.88
C GLN A 122 17.82 -0.93 -19.00
N THR A 123 18.21 -0.33 -17.87
CA THR A 123 19.04 0.90 -17.85
C THR A 123 20.36 0.73 -18.57
N ARG A 124 21.09 -0.37 -18.32
CA ARG A 124 22.38 -0.65 -18.93
C ARG A 124 22.34 -0.73 -20.46
N ASP A 125 21.37 -1.45 -21.00
CA ASP A 125 21.23 -1.64 -22.45
C ASP A 125 20.44 -0.50 -23.10
N LYS A 126 19.79 0.33 -22.28
CA LYS A 126 18.84 1.38 -22.68
C LYS A 126 17.73 0.84 -23.60
N VAL A 127 17.32 -0.40 -23.35
CA VAL A 127 16.28 -1.08 -24.13
C VAL A 127 14.99 -1.12 -23.32
N PHE A 128 13.94 -0.53 -23.88
CA PHE A 128 12.57 -0.76 -23.44
C PHE A 128 12.00 -1.97 -24.18
N ASN A 129 11.57 -2.98 -23.44
CA ASN A 129 10.86 -4.13 -24.01
C ASN A 129 9.37 -3.98 -23.68
N PRO A 130 8.51 -3.64 -24.67
CA PRO A 130 7.07 -3.65 -24.49
C PRO A 130 6.60 -5.10 -24.32
N GLY A 131 5.78 -5.34 -23.30
CA GLY A 131 5.41 -6.69 -22.87
C GLY A 131 6.58 -7.47 -22.28
N LEU A 132 6.31 -8.34 -21.31
CA LEU A 132 7.32 -9.22 -20.69
C LEU A 132 7.73 -10.41 -21.60
N GLU A 133 7.75 -10.24 -22.92
CA GLU A 133 7.69 -11.32 -23.91
C GLU A 133 8.93 -12.24 -24.00
N LYS A 134 10.03 -11.95 -23.30
CA LYS A 134 11.31 -12.67 -23.51
C LYS A 134 11.81 -13.55 -22.37
N ALA A 135 11.11 -13.67 -21.25
CA ALA A 135 11.61 -14.46 -20.12
C ALA A 135 10.86 -15.79 -19.93
N LYS A 136 10.96 -16.72 -20.91
CA LYS A 136 10.47 -18.11 -20.71
C LYS A 136 11.09 -18.69 -19.44
N TYR A 137 10.29 -18.84 -18.39
CA TYR A 137 10.65 -19.68 -17.26
C TYR A 137 10.72 -21.13 -17.74
N ILE A 138 11.91 -21.73 -17.64
CA ILE A 138 12.13 -23.16 -17.83
C ILE A 138 12.31 -23.74 -16.42
N PRO A 139 11.31 -24.47 -15.89
CA PRO A 139 11.44 -25.16 -14.61
C PRO A 139 12.73 -26.00 -14.61
N GLY A 140 13.60 -25.82 -13.60
CA GLY A 140 14.83 -26.60 -13.43
C GLY A 140 16.12 -25.97 -13.97
N GLN A 141 16.12 -24.76 -14.52
CA GLN A 141 17.37 -24.08 -14.95
C GLN A 141 18.16 -23.36 -13.83
N GLU A 142 17.66 -23.31 -12.60
CA GLU A 142 18.38 -22.70 -11.47
C GLU A 142 19.71 -23.40 -11.16
N ALA A 143 19.85 -24.67 -11.52
CA ALA A 143 21.01 -25.47 -11.16
C ALA A 143 22.21 -25.36 -12.12
N ALA A 144 22.05 -24.80 -13.34
CA ALA A 144 23.03 -25.08 -14.40
C ALA A 144 23.92 -23.92 -14.88
N THR A 145 23.58 -22.63 -14.72
CA THR A 145 24.38 -21.58 -15.40
C THR A 145 24.58 -20.22 -14.71
N ARG A 146 24.01 -19.94 -13.52
CA ARG A 146 24.29 -18.67 -12.80
C ARG A 146 24.49 -18.89 -11.31
N LYS A 147 25.68 -18.54 -10.79
CA LYS A 147 26.12 -18.70 -9.39
C LYS A 147 25.37 -17.83 -8.35
N LYS A 148 24.30 -17.12 -8.71
CA LYS A 148 23.46 -16.35 -7.77
C LYS A 148 21.97 -16.50 -8.12
N PRO A 149 21.08 -16.71 -7.13
CA PRO A 149 19.64 -16.64 -7.34
C PRO A 149 19.26 -15.28 -7.95
N ILE A 150 18.36 -15.26 -8.91
CA ILE A 150 17.82 -14.01 -9.47
C ILE A 150 16.93 -13.38 -8.38
N SER A 151 17.20 -12.12 -8.02
CA SER A 151 16.34 -11.38 -7.08
C SER A 151 14.89 -11.34 -7.61
N THR A 152 13.90 -11.44 -6.72
CA THR A 152 12.47 -11.33 -7.05
C THR A 152 11.85 -10.05 -6.46
N HIS A 153 12.69 -9.16 -5.92
CA HIS A 153 12.27 -7.99 -5.16
C HIS A 153 11.39 -7.04 -5.98
N GLY A 154 11.77 -6.72 -7.22
CA GLY A 154 10.97 -5.85 -8.10
C GLY A 154 9.57 -6.41 -8.42
N ASN A 155 9.44 -7.74 -8.56
CA ASN A 155 8.15 -8.41 -8.71
C ASN A 155 7.30 -8.27 -7.45
N ALA A 156 7.90 -8.48 -6.27
CA ALA A 156 7.22 -8.32 -5.00
C ALA A 156 6.72 -6.88 -4.77
N MET A 157 7.53 -5.87 -5.10
CA MET A 157 7.11 -4.46 -5.00
C MET A 157 5.97 -4.15 -5.96
N SER A 158 6.05 -4.70 -7.17
CA SER A 158 5.00 -4.58 -8.19
C SER A 158 3.69 -5.23 -7.74
N ALA A 159 3.75 -6.38 -7.06
CA ALA A 159 2.60 -7.09 -6.51
C ALA A 159 1.91 -6.30 -5.38
N ILE A 160 2.68 -5.54 -4.58
CA ILE A 160 2.10 -4.65 -3.56
C ILE A 160 1.26 -3.54 -4.19
N ILE A 161 1.61 -3.08 -5.40
CA ILE A 161 0.84 -2.09 -6.14
C ILE A 161 -0.35 -2.76 -6.83
N THR A 162 -0.12 -3.75 -7.71
CA THR A 162 -1.14 -4.23 -8.67
C THR A 162 -1.60 -5.67 -8.45
N GLY A 163 -0.99 -6.39 -7.51
CA GLY A 163 -1.19 -7.83 -7.37
C GLY A 163 -2.64 -8.19 -7.11
N GLU A 164 -3.22 -9.01 -7.96
CA GLU A 164 -4.60 -9.50 -7.82
C GLU A 164 -4.59 -11.04 -7.89
N SER A 165 -4.77 -11.72 -6.76
CA SER A 165 -5.05 -13.18 -6.73
C SER A 165 -5.38 -13.70 -5.34
N ARG A 166 -6.35 -14.63 -5.23
CA ARG A 166 -6.59 -15.52 -4.08
C ARG A 166 -6.40 -14.84 -2.70
N GLY A 167 -6.90 -13.62 -2.51
CA GLY A 167 -6.85 -12.89 -1.23
C GLY A 167 -5.65 -11.95 -1.05
N LEU A 168 -4.70 -11.92 -1.99
CA LEU A 168 -3.77 -10.81 -2.18
C LEU A 168 -4.37 -9.78 -3.13
N HIS A 169 -4.54 -8.57 -2.62
CA HIS A 169 -5.01 -7.40 -3.36
C HIS A 169 -4.01 -6.26 -3.14
N GLY A 170 -3.42 -5.79 -4.24
CA GLY A 170 -2.52 -4.65 -4.27
C GLY A 170 -3.25 -3.35 -3.96
N VAL A 171 -2.52 -2.28 -3.68
CA VAL A 171 -3.12 -0.98 -3.35
C VAL A 171 -3.89 -0.39 -4.55
N ALA A 172 -3.38 -0.54 -5.76
CA ALA A 172 -3.96 -0.04 -7.01
C ALA A 172 -4.01 -1.16 -8.08
N PRO A 173 -4.88 -2.17 -7.93
CA PRO A 173 -4.92 -3.35 -8.79
C PRO A 173 -5.32 -3.07 -10.24
N GLY A 174 -5.95 -1.93 -10.54
CA GLY A 174 -6.25 -1.50 -11.90
C GLY A 174 -5.14 -0.66 -12.55
N ALA A 175 -4.12 -0.23 -11.81
CA ALA A 175 -3.01 0.54 -12.37
C ALA A 175 -2.13 -0.33 -13.26
N GLN A 176 -1.49 0.30 -14.25
CA GLN A 176 -0.48 -0.38 -15.08
C GLN A 176 0.93 -0.10 -14.57
N LEU A 177 1.84 -1.04 -14.75
CA LEU A 177 3.22 -0.95 -14.29
C LEU A 177 4.23 -0.86 -15.44
N ILE A 178 5.31 -0.15 -15.17
CA ILE A 178 6.53 -0.19 -15.98
C ILE A 178 7.68 -0.54 -15.04
N GLY A 179 8.29 -1.70 -15.23
CA GLY A 179 9.48 -2.09 -14.48
C GLY A 179 10.72 -1.41 -15.03
N ILE A 180 11.58 -0.88 -14.17
CA ILE A 180 12.84 -0.24 -14.56
C ILE A 180 13.97 -0.82 -13.72
N SER A 181 14.83 -1.61 -14.37
CA SER A 181 15.93 -2.32 -13.71
C SER A 181 17.10 -1.37 -13.43
N ALA A 182 17.48 -1.23 -12.16
CA ALA A 182 18.61 -0.38 -11.72
C ALA A 182 19.84 -1.17 -11.22
N ILE A 183 20.03 -2.38 -11.75
CA ILE A 183 21.13 -3.30 -11.37
C ILE A 183 22.15 -3.52 -12.48
N ASP A 184 23.40 -3.78 -12.11
CA ASP A 184 24.46 -4.20 -13.03
C ASP A 184 24.36 -5.69 -13.41
N ASP A 185 25.29 -6.14 -14.27
CA ASP A 185 25.43 -7.53 -14.72
C ASP A 185 25.76 -8.52 -13.59
N ARG A 186 26.20 -8.02 -12.44
CA ARG A 186 26.44 -8.80 -11.21
C ARG A 186 25.26 -8.74 -10.24
N GLN A 187 24.13 -8.19 -10.68
CA GLN A 187 22.91 -7.95 -9.92
C GLN A 187 23.09 -7.01 -8.72
N VAL A 188 24.00 -6.05 -8.83
CA VAL A 188 24.27 -5.06 -7.79
C VAL A 188 23.59 -3.75 -8.17
N LEU A 189 22.89 -3.14 -7.21
CA LEU A 189 22.34 -1.79 -7.35
C LEU A 189 23.46 -0.78 -7.54
N GLN A 190 23.35 0.05 -8.59
CA GLN A 190 24.33 1.09 -8.88
C GLN A 190 23.66 2.48 -8.86
N PRO A 191 24.23 3.48 -8.17
CA PRO A 191 23.70 4.84 -8.17
C PRO A 191 23.55 5.41 -9.59
N GLN A 192 24.51 5.12 -10.48
CA GLN A 192 24.46 5.58 -11.87
C GLN A 192 23.26 5.01 -12.65
N LEU A 193 22.93 3.74 -12.42
CA LEU A 193 21.77 3.13 -13.08
C LEU A 193 20.45 3.67 -12.53
N PHE A 194 20.43 4.13 -11.27
CA PHE A 194 19.28 4.86 -10.74
C PHE A 194 19.08 6.22 -11.42
N VAL A 195 20.18 6.96 -11.65
CA VAL A 195 20.14 8.22 -12.42
C VAL A 195 19.57 7.97 -13.82
N GLU A 196 20.00 6.91 -14.49
CA GLU A 196 19.50 6.54 -15.82
C GLU A 196 18.04 6.06 -15.80
N ALA A 197 17.63 5.36 -14.74
CA ALA A 197 16.25 4.94 -14.53
C ALA A 197 15.31 6.13 -14.41
N LEU A 198 15.65 7.11 -13.56
CA LEU A 198 14.86 8.33 -13.42
C LEU A 198 14.92 9.22 -14.67
N GLU A 199 16.06 9.28 -15.35
CA GLU A 199 16.18 9.99 -16.63
C GLU A 199 15.19 9.43 -17.67
N TRP A 200 15.05 8.10 -17.73
CA TRP A 200 14.07 7.47 -18.61
C TRP A 200 12.63 7.89 -18.23
N VAL A 201 12.29 7.92 -16.94
CA VAL A 201 10.96 8.40 -16.50
C VAL A 201 10.77 9.87 -16.89
N VAL A 202 11.75 10.74 -16.67
CA VAL A 202 11.70 12.15 -17.08
C VAL A 202 11.36 12.28 -18.56
N GLN A 203 12.00 11.50 -19.42
CA GLN A 203 11.79 11.54 -20.87
C GLN A 203 10.46 10.92 -21.32
N ASN A 204 9.96 9.91 -20.60
CA ASN A 204 8.83 9.08 -21.07
C ASN A 204 7.52 9.26 -20.28
N HIS A 205 7.52 9.98 -19.16
CA HIS A 205 6.35 10.04 -18.26
C HIS A 205 5.06 10.52 -18.93
N ARG A 206 5.13 11.45 -19.89
CA ARG A 206 3.96 11.97 -20.60
C ARG A 206 3.35 10.92 -21.53
N GLU A 207 4.16 10.38 -22.43
CA GLU A 207 3.74 9.35 -23.39
C GLU A 207 3.25 8.09 -22.67
N GLN A 208 3.98 7.71 -21.60
CA GLN A 208 3.65 6.53 -20.81
C GLN A 208 2.60 6.80 -19.74
N ASN A 209 2.07 8.02 -19.62
CA ASN A 209 1.09 8.41 -18.61
C ASN A 209 1.47 8.01 -17.16
N ILE A 210 2.76 8.11 -16.83
CA ILE A 210 3.31 7.75 -15.50
C ILE A 210 2.84 8.81 -14.49
N LYS A 211 2.24 8.37 -13.38
CA LYS A 211 1.71 9.23 -12.30
C LYS A 211 2.52 9.11 -11.02
N ALA A 212 3.20 7.99 -10.82
CA ALA A 212 4.09 7.79 -9.72
C ALA A 212 5.30 6.94 -10.14
N VAL A 213 6.41 7.15 -9.45
CA VAL A 213 7.58 6.29 -9.41
C VAL A 213 7.62 5.67 -8.02
N SER A 214 7.76 4.35 -7.95
CA SER A 214 8.05 3.60 -6.72
C SER A 214 9.49 3.11 -6.79
N ALA A 215 10.32 3.52 -5.85
CA ALA A 215 11.71 3.09 -5.75
C ALA A 215 11.98 2.49 -4.37
N SER A 216 12.08 1.16 -4.31
CA SER A 216 12.37 0.41 -3.08
C SER A 216 13.84 0.04 -3.01
N VAL A 217 14.71 0.98 -3.37
CA VAL A 217 16.16 0.82 -3.49
C VAL A 217 16.87 1.97 -2.78
N ASN A 218 17.92 1.63 -2.02
CA ASN A 218 18.77 2.61 -1.35
C ASN A 218 20.23 2.39 -1.71
N TYR A 219 20.99 3.48 -1.80
CA TYR A 219 22.40 3.46 -2.15
C TYR A 219 23.25 4.14 -1.08
N LYS A 220 24.46 3.64 -0.91
CA LYS A 220 25.49 4.31 -0.09
C LYS A 220 26.37 5.17 -0.99
N ASN A 221 26.81 6.30 -0.46
CA ASN A 221 27.85 7.15 -1.03
C ASN A 221 27.63 7.52 -2.53
N PRO A 222 26.47 8.09 -2.92
CA PRO A 222 26.35 8.68 -4.25
C PRO A 222 27.39 9.79 -4.41
N SER A 223 27.92 9.98 -5.63
CA SER A 223 28.75 11.16 -5.90
C SER A 223 27.91 12.45 -5.76
N PRO A 224 28.53 13.62 -5.48
CA PRO A 224 27.81 14.89 -5.46
C PRO A 224 27.04 15.16 -6.76
N GLU A 225 27.64 14.84 -7.91
CA GLU A 225 27.01 14.97 -9.24
C GLU A 225 25.78 14.06 -9.39
N GLN A 226 25.89 12.79 -8.97
CA GLN A 226 24.75 11.86 -9.00
C GLN A 226 23.61 12.35 -8.11
N ARG A 227 23.93 12.82 -6.90
CA ARG A 227 22.93 13.38 -5.97
C ARG A 227 22.23 14.58 -6.58
N GLU A 228 22.98 15.53 -7.14
CA GLU A 228 22.44 16.73 -7.76
C GLU A 228 21.55 16.39 -8.96
N LYS A 229 22.01 15.48 -9.83
CA LYS A 229 21.24 15.05 -10.99
C LYS A 229 19.92 14.38 -10.60
N VAL A 230 19.92 13.50 -9.59
CA VAL A 230 18.69 12.90 -9.09
C VAL A 230 17.76 13.94 -8.47
N GLN A 231 18.29 14.91 -7.70
CA GLN A 231 17.48 15.98 -7.14
C GLN A 231 16.76 16.80 -8.23
N GLN A 232 17.47 17.17 -9.30
CA GLN A 232 16.89 17.88 -10.44
C GLN A 232 15.80 17.07 -11.15
N GLN A 233 16.00 15.76 -11.32
CA GLN A 233 15.00 14.86 -11.92
C GLN A 233 13.75 14.74 -11.04
N VAL A 234 13.92 14.63 -9.71
CA VAL A 234 12.81 14.61 -8.74
C VAL A 234 12.03 15.91 -8.78
N ASP A 235 12.70 17.05 -8.77
CA ASP A 235 12.06 18.37 -8.80
C ASP A 235 11.24 18.54 -10.08
N TYR A 236 11.83 18.19 -11.24
CA TYR A 236 11.13 18.20 -12.52
C TYR A 236 9.90 17.28 -12.51
N LEU A 237 10.03 16.02 -12.06
CA LEU A 237 8.91 15.08 -12.03
C LEU A 237 7.77 15.57 -11.14
N LYS A 238 8.08 16.16 -9.98
CA LYS A 238 7.09 16.80 -9.11
C LYS A 238 6.33 17.92 -9.83
N GLU A 239 7.04 18.79 -10.55
CA GLU A 239 6.43 19.87 -11.35
C GLU A 239 5.51 19.33 -12.46
N GLN A 240 5.85 18.15 -13.01
CA GLN A 240 5.00 17.45 -13.98
C GLN A 240 3.84 16.66 -13.33
N GLY A 241 3.71 16.71 -12.01
CA GLY A 241 2.66 15.99 -11.27
C GLY A 241 2.92 14.49 -11.10
N VAL A 242 4.17 14.05 -11.26
CA VAL A 242 4.61 12.66 -11.03
C VAL A 242 5.25 12.56 -9.65
N ALA A 243 4.69 11.73 -8.77
CA ALA A 243 5.27 11.49 -7.45
C ALA A 243 6.47 10.57 -7.51
N VAL A 244 7.59 10.95 -6.88
CA VAL A 244 8.73 10.05 -6.67
C VAL A 244 8.69 9.53 -5.24
N VAL A 245 8.27 8.28 -5.08
CA VAL A 245 8.08 7.62 -3.79
C VAL A 245 9.24 6.66 -3.54
N VAL A 246 9.94 6.83 -2.41
CA VAL A 246 11.20 6.11 -2.13
C VAL A 246 11.15 5.50 -0.73
N ALA A 247 11.59 4.25 -0.59
CA ALA A 247 11.75 3.62 0.71
C ALA A 247 12.82 4.33 1.55
N ALA A 248 12.53 4.68 2.80
CA ALA A 248 13.44 5.42 3.68
C ALA A 248 14.73 4.64 4.02
N GLY A 249 14.65 3.32 4.01
CA GLY A 249 15.74 2.42 4.37
C GLY A 249 15.44 1.58 5.62
N ASN A 250 16.27 0.55 5.81
CA ASN A 250 16.15 -0.41 6.91
C ASN A 250 17.37 -0.33 7.85
N ARG A 251 17.75 0.88 8.27
CA ARG A 251 18.94 1.15 9.10
C ARG A 251 18.63 1.73 10.49
N GLY A 252 17.36 1.82 10.86
CA GLY A 252 16.95 2.21 12.20
C GLY A 252 17.38 1.20 13.27
N PRO A 253 17.13 1.50 14.56
CA PRO A 253 16.31 2.62 15.06
C PRO A 253 17.12 3.89 15.35
N GLU A 254 18.43 3.88 15.06
CA GLU A 254 19.29 5.04 15.33
C GLU A 254 18.90 6.27 14.49
N PRO A 255 19.13 7.49 14.99
CA PRO A 255 18.89 8.72 14.24
C PRO A 255 19.80 8.84 13.01
N ASP A 256 19.40 9.67 12.05
CA ASP A 256 20.16 9.96 10.82
C ASP A 256 20.46 8.72 9.97
N THR A 257 19.47 7.83 9.86
CA THR A 257 19.59 6.54 9.15
C THR A 257 18.82 6.50 7.83
N VAL A 258 18.08 7.57 7.46
CA VAL A 258 17.47 7.69 6.13
C VAL A 258 18.56 7.64 5.05
N MET A 259 18.34 6.81 4.04
CA MET A 259 19.33 6.57 2.99
C MET A 259 18.99 7.29 1.69
N PHE A 260 20.00 7.62 0.89
CA PHE A 260 19.78 8.09 -0.48
C PHE A 260 19.06 7.02 -1.31
N PRO A 261 18.08 7.40 -2.17
CA PRO A 261 17.65 8.76 -2.50
C PRO A 261 16.48 9.30 -1.65
N ALA A 262 16.10 8.58 -0.58
CA ALA A 262 14.99 8.98 0.29
C ALA A 262 15.31 10.16 1.22
N ASP A 263 16.59 10.57 1.28
CA ASP A 263 17.08 11.75 2.00
C ASP A 263 16.99 13.05 1.17
N LEU A 264 16.57 12.96 -0.09
CA LEU A 264 16.44 14.10 -0.99
C LEU A 264 15.22 14.97 -0.65
N LYS A 265 15.21 16.19 -1.17
CA LYS A 265 14.00 17.04 -1.12
C LYS A 265 13.01 16.56 -2.17
N ASN A 266 11.73 16.83 -1.94
CA ASN A 266 10.62 16.60 -2.87
C ASN A 266 10.34 15.13 -3.26
N VAL A 267 11.13 14.17 -2.80
CA VAL A 267 10.70 12.76 -2.76
C VAL A 267 9.68 12.56 -1.64
N ILE A 268 8.79 11.59 -1.83
CA ILE A 268 7.94 11.06 -0.76
C ILE A 268 8.71 9.90 -0.14
N SER A 269 9.44 10.19 0.93
CA SER A 269 10.23 9.19 1.68
C SER A 269 9.30 8.39 2.59
N VAL A 270 9.34 7.06 2.53
CA VAL A 270 8.38 6.20 3.24
C VAL A 270 9.08 5.24 4.19
N GLY A 271 8.81 5.40 5.48
CA GLY A 271 9.26 4.46 6.51
C GLY A 271 8.29 3.28 6.70
N ALA A 272 8.67 2.32 7.54
CA ALA A 272 7.89 1.12 7.80
C ALA A 272 7.17 1.17 9.15
N SER A 273 5.88 0.90 9.12
CA SER A 273 5.07 0.59 10.31
C SER A 273 4.51 -0.83 10.25
N THR A 274 3.94 -1.29 11.34
CA THR A 274 3.14 -2.51 11.40
C THR A 274 1.88 -2.23 12.20
N PRO A 275 0.70 -2.57 11.67
CA PRO A 275 -0.55 -2.44 12.40
C PRO A 275 -0.53 -3.23 13.71
N GLY A 276 -1.13 -2.68 14.77
CA GLY A 276 -1.06 -3.25 16.12
C GLY A 276 -1.55 -4.69 16.17
N TRP A 277 -2.67 -4.98 15.51
CA TRP A 277 -3.24 -6.33 15.47
C TRP A 277 -2.33 -7.37 14.78
N LEU A 278 -1.47 -6.97 13.85
CA LEU A 278 -0.42 -7.84 13.28
C LEU A 278 0.80 -7.96 14.21
N ALA A 279 1.08 -6.90 14.95
CA ALA A 279 2.15 -6.84 15.95
C ALA A 279 1.81 -7.55 17.27
N GLY A 280 0.56 -7.99 17.46
CA GLY A 280 0.06 -8.51 18.74
C GLY A 280 -0.16 -7.42 19.80
N THR A 281 -0.26 -6.16 19.38
CA THR A 281 -0.44 -4.97 20.21
C THR A 281 -1.76 -4.27 19.91
N TRP A 282 -2.18 -3.35 20.78
CA TRP A 282 -3.38 -2.53 20.55
C TRP A 282 -3.11 -1.39 19.57
N ASP A 283 -1.90 -0.83 19.65
CA ASP A 283 -1.47 0.31 18.86
C ASP A 283 -0.55 -0.14 17.73
N ASP A 284 -0.61 0.59 16.62
CA ASP A 284 0.35 0.46 15.53
C ASP A 284 1.76 0.78 16.05
N ARG A 285 2.78 0.26 15.36
CA ARG A 285 4.17 0.49 15.74
C ARG A 285 5.01 0.89 14.54
N VAL A 286 5.98 1.78 14.77
CA VAL A 286 7.08 1.98 13.84
C VAL A 286 8.00 0.77 13.93
N GLU A 287 8.33 0.15 12.80
CA GLU A 287 9.23 -1.01 12.79
C GLU A 287 10.64 -0.57 13.19
N SER A 288 11.31 -1.36 14.03
CA SER A 288 12.61 -0.96 14.61
C SER A 288 13.68 -0.74 13.56
N TYR A 289 13.61 -1.46 12.44
CA TYR A 289 14.53 -1.29 11.31
C TYR A 289 14.23 -0.04 10.47
N SER A 290 13.04 0.56 10.58
CA SER A 290 12.65 1.72 9.77
C SER A 290 13.64 2.85 9.99
N SER A 291 14.28 3.31 8.93
CA SER A 291 15.21 4.43 8.98
C SER A 291 14.51 5.72 9.44
N ARG A 292 15.23 6.52 10.22
CA ARG A 292 14.72 7.71 10.92
C ARG A 292 15.59 8.93 10.61
N GLY A 293 14.97 10.09 10.75
CA GLY A 293 15.66 11.37 10.80
C GLY A 293 16.46 11.52 12.08
N GLY A 294 17.12 12.66 12.23
CA GLY A 294 18.02 12.91 13.34
C GLY A 294 18.41 14.37 13.42
N GLU A 295 19.66 14.65 13.69
CA GLU A 295 20.18 16.01 13.74
C GLU A 295 20.38 16.59 12.33
N THR A 296 20.73 15.72 11.37
CA THR A 296 21.11 16.13 10.03
C THR A 296 20.08 15.81 8.95
N LEU A 297 19.20 14.82 9.21
CA LEU A 297 18.17 14.36 8.28
C LEU A 297 16.77 14.59 8.84
N SER A 298 15.82 14.97 7.97
CA SER A 298 14.44 15.33 8.35
C SER A 298 13.53 14.15 8.69
N GLY A 299 13.94 12.91 8.39
CA GLY A 299 13.13 11.70 8.56
C GLY A 299 12.25 11.37 7.35
N PRO A 300 11.49 10.27 7.39
CA PRO A 300 10.55 9.95 6.32
C PRO A 300 9.44 11.01 6.23
N THR A 301 8.81 11.10 5.06
CA THR A 301 7.63 11.95 4.85
C THR A 301 6.42 11.39 5.59
N LEU A 302 6.20 10.08 5.52
CA LEU A 302 5.16 9.34 6.23
C LEU A 302 5.58 7.88 6.40
N LEU A 303 4.80 7.11 7.15
CA LEU A 303 4.94 5.66 7.22
C LEU A 303 3.89 4.97 6.37
N ALA A 304 4.17 3.73 5.99
CA ALA A 304 3.15 2.81 5.53
C ALA A 304 3.48 1.39 6.03
N PRO A 305 2.47 0.49 6.10
CA PRO A 305 2.67 -0.89 6.52
C PRO A 305 3.82 -1.55 5.75
N GLY A 306 4.85 -1.94 6.49
CA GLY A 306 6.08 -2.50 5.95
C GLY A 306 6.53 -3.77 6.65
N GLY A 307 5.99 -4.11 7.83
CA GLY A 307 6.27 -5.37 8.51
C GLY A 307 5.20 -6.44 8.23
N SER A 308 5.64 -7.67 7.98
CA SER A 308 4.78 -8.83 7.72
C SER A 308 3.74 -8.57 6.62
N VAL A 309 4.21 -8.07 5.47
CA VAL A 309 3.37 -7.75 4.32
C VAL A 309 3.35 -8.94 3.36
N PHE A 310 2.15 -9.40 3.01
CA PHE A 310 1.98 -10.41 1.97
C PHE A 310 2.24 -9.81 0.59
N THR A 311 2.99 -10.53 -0.22
CA THR A 311 3.36 -10.17 -1.60
C THR A 311 3.43 -11.43 -2.46
N LYS A 312 3.86 -11.31 -3.72
CA LYS A 312 4.20 -12.44 -4.58
C LYS A 312 5.68 -12.46 -4.88
N ASP A 313 6.24 -13.66 -4.93
CA ASP A 313 7.57 -13.85 -5.48
C ASP A 313 7.57 -13.82 -7.02
N GLY A 314 8.78 -13.91 -7.58
CA GLY A 314 9.06 -14.01 -9.01
C GLY A 314 8.59 -15.31 -9.67
N HIS A 315 7.83 -16.15 -8.95
CA HIS A 315 7.26 -17.42 -9.39
C HIS A 315 5.73 -17.47 -9.20
N GLY A 316 5.13 -16.38 -8.70
CA GLY A 316 3.69 -16.27 -8.45
C GLY A 316 3.23 -16.91 -7.14
N SER A 317 4.14 -17.39 -6.30
CA SER A 317 3.85 -17.87 -4.95
C SER A 317 3.66 -16.68 -4.01
N VAL A 318 2.81 -16.84 -3.00
CA VAL A 318 2.68 -15.84 -1.95
C VAL A 318 3.93 -15.89 -1.07
N ASP A 319 4.47 -14.71 -0.77
CA ASP A 319 5.57 -14.52 0.17
C ASP A 319 5.18 -13.51 1.26
N LEU A 320 5.83 -13.58 2.42
CA LEU A 320 5.63 -12.67 3.55
C LEU A 320 6.95 -11.97 3.85
N THR A 321 7.00 -10.67 3.59
CA THR A 321 8.25 -9.91 3.68
C THR A 321 8.12 -8.72 4.63
N SER A 322 9.27 -8.21 5.07
CA SER A 322 9.37 -7.03 5.94
C SER A 322 10.43 -6.06 5.42
N GLY A 323 10.10 -4.77 5.37
CA GLY A 323 11.00 -3.69 4.99
C GLY A 323 10.25 -2.43 4.59
N SER A 324 10.90 -1.27 4.70
CA SER A 324 10.40 -0.01 4.09
C SER A 324 10.25 -0.13 2.57
N SER A 325 10.95 -1.09 1.96
CA SER A 325 10.72 -1.52 0.58
C SER A 325 9.25 -1.84 0.32
N ASN A 326 8.53 -2.45 1.25
CA ASN A 326 7.11 -2.78 1.10
C ASN A 326 6.21 -1.54 1.25
N SER A 327 6.65 -0.56 2.03
CA SER A 327 5.89 0.65 2.35
C SER A 327 5.83 1.63 1.16
N ALA A 328 6.95 1.83 0.47
CA ALA A 328 7.01 2.72 -0.71
C ALA A 328 6.00 2.39 -1.83
N PRO A 329 5.87 1.14 -2.32
CA PRO A 329 4.90 0.78 -3.34
C PRO A 329 3.45 0.96 -2.85
N MET A 330 3.16 0.80 -1.56
CA MET A 330 1.83 1.11 -1.04
C MET A 330 1.47 2.59 -1.24
N VAL A 331 2.40 3.50 -0.92
CA VAL A 331 2.17 4.94 -1.09
C VAL A 331 2.13 5.34 -2.56
N ALA A 332 2.96 4.73 -3.42
CA ALA A 332 2.90 4.94 -4.86
C ALA A 332 1.54 4.48 -5.44
N GLY A 333 1.03 3.34 -5.00
CA GLY A 333 -0.31 2.86 -5.32
C GLY A 333 -1.40 3.81 -4.84
N ALA A 334 -1.31 4.31 -3.60
CA ALA A 334 -2.26 5.29 -3.08
C ALA A 334 -2.27 6.59 -3.90
N PHE A 335 -1.10 7.07 -4.35
CA PHE A 335 -1.01 8.24 -5.24
C PHE A 335 -1.69 7.97 -6.61
N ALA A 336 -1.58 6.75 -7.13
CA ALA A 336 -2.29 6.32 -8.33
C ALA A 336 -3.82 6.32 -8.14
N LEU A 337 -4.32 5.79 -7.01
CA LEU A 337 -5.74 5.86 -6.66
C LEU A 337 -6.26 7.30 -6.57
N LEU A 338 -5.51 8.18 -5.90
CA LEU A 338 -5.84 9.60 -5.78
C LEU A 338 -5.86 10.28 -7.15
N THR A 339 -4.98 9.89 -8.06
CA THR A 339 -4.94 10.41 -9.42
C THR A 339 -6.15 10.00 -10.24
N GLN A 340 -6.62 8.75 -10.10
CA GLN A 340 -7.85 8.30 -10.75
C GLN A 340 -9.10 8.94 -10.13
N GLY A 341 -9.20 8.93 -8.79
CA GLY A 341 -10.39 9.40 -8.08
C GLY A 341 -10.56 10.92 -8.12
N PHE A 342 -9.45 11.67 -8.23
CA PHE A 342 -9.43 13.12 -8.22
C PHE A 342 -8.54 13.68 -9.35
N PRO A 343 -8.95 13.51 -10.63
CA PRO A 343 -8.10 13.86 -11.78
C PRO A 343 -7.76 15.36 -11.85
N SER A 344 -8.66 16.22 -11.37
CA SER A 344 -8.46 17.68 -11.33
C SER A 344 -7.63 18.16 -10.13
N ALA A 345 -7.33 17.29 -9.15
CA ALA A 345 -6.54 17.69 -7.99
C ALA A 345 -5.06 17.86 -8.37
N THR A 346 -4.45 18.91 -7.83
CA THR A 346 -3.03 19.20 -8.03
C THR A 346 -2.16 18.15 -7.35
N TYR A 347 -0.88 18.09 -7.72
CA TYR A 347 0.12 17.28 -7.00
C TYR A 347 0.09 17.55 -5.50
N GLN A 348 0.09 18.83 -5.11
CA GLN A 348 0.13 19.22 -3.70
C GLN A 348 -1.13 18.77 -2.96
N GLN A 349 -2.32 18.89 -3.56
CA GLN A 349 -3.55 18.40 -2.93
C GLN A 349 -3.54 16.89 -2.70
N LYS A 350 -2.92 16.11 -3.60
CA LYS A 350 -2.76 14.66 -3.43
C LYS A 350 -1.73 14.33 -2.35
N LEU A 351 -0.60 15.03 -2.31
CA LEU A 351 0.39 14.90 -1.24
C LEU A 351 -0.19 15.30 0.12
N ASP A 352 -0.97 16.38 0.18
CA ASP A 352 -1.66 16.84 1.38
C ASP A 352 -2.70 15.80 1.82
N ALA A 353 -3.41 15.16 0.89
CA ALA A 353 -4.32 14.07 1.22
C ALA A 353 -3.58 12.90 1.88
N LEU A 354 -2.43 12.48 1.35
CA LEU A 354 -1.60 11.42 1.95
C LEU A 354 -1.10 11.80 3.35
N THR A 355 -0.59 13.03 3.50
CA THR A 355 0.14 13.47 4.70
C THR A 355 -0.78 14.02 5.81
N SER A 356 -1.86 14.71 5.48
CA SER A 356 -2.77 15.27 6.49
C SER A 356 -3.82 14.28 7.02
N THR A 357 -3.93 13.12 6.39
CA THR A 357 -4.82 12.03 6.81
C THR A 357 -4.08 10.81 7.35
N ALA A 358 -2.74 10.83 7.32
CA ALA A 358 -1.91 9.86 8.03
C ALA A 358 -2.22 9.90 9.54
N LEU A 359 -2.20 8.73 10.17
CA LEU A 359 -2.51 8.58 11.59
C LEU A 359 -1.19 8.55 12.37
N PRO A 360 -0.95 9.47 13.32
CA PRO A 360 0.27 9.45 14.13
C PRO A 360 0.39 8.15 14.93
N ILE A 361 1.60 7.60 15.05
CA ILE A 361 1.90 6.41 15.84
C ILE A 361 2.64 6.79 17.13
N THR A 362 3.76 7.51 17.01
CA THR A 362 4.60 7.98 18.12
C THR A 362 4.45 9.48 18.39
N GLY A 363 4.03 10.27 17.40
CA GLY A 363 4.05 11.73 17.43
C GLY A 363 5.43 12.33 17.12
N GLU A 364 6.47 11.51 16.95
CA GLU A 364 7.83 11.97 16.73
C GLU A 364 8.13 12.14 15.24
N ARG A 365 8.10 13.39 14.78
CA ARG A 365 8.24 13.76 13.36
C ARG A 365 9.47 13.15 12.68
N LYS A 366 10.58 13.01 13.40
CA LYS A 366 11.83 12.44 12.85
C LYS A 366 11.72 10.93 12.63
N GLU A 367 10.86 10.24 13.35
CA GLU A 367 10.66 8.79 13.22
C GLU A 367 9.58 8.43 12.19
N GLU A 368 8.46 9.15 12.22
CA GLU A 368 7.25 8.77 11.48
C GLU A 368 6.81 9.76 10.40
N GLY A 369 7.43 10.94 10.34
CA GLY A 369 6.97 11.97 9.42
C GLY A 369 5.57 12.45 9.80
N HIS A 370 4.61 12.27 8.90
CA HIS A 370 3.22 12.68 9.10
C HIS A 370 2.35 11.63 9.82
N GLY A 371 2.89 10.43 10.08
CA GLY A 371 2.15 9.27 10.58
C GLY A 371 2.34 8.06 9.69
#